data_AF-A0A0K2T9X1-F1
#
_entry.id   AF-A0A0K2T9X1-F1
#
_cell.length_a   1.000
_cell.length_b   1.000
_cell.length_c   1.000
_cell.angle_alpha   90.00
_cell.angle_beta   90.00
_cell.angle_gamma   90.00
#
_symmetry.space_group_name_H-M   'P 1'
#
loop_
_entity.id
_entity.type
_entity.pdbx_description
1 polymer ?
#
loop_
_entity_poly.entity_id
_entity_poly.type
_entity_poly.pdbx_seq_one_letter_code
_entity_poly.pdbx_strand_id
1 'polypeptide(L)'
;MNGSKQVIVGICAMEKKSLSKPMKEILTRLEEFEYIKTLTFSEDVILNGSVEEWPLVDCLIAFHSKGFPLEKAIEYAKLRKPYIINNLEMQYDIQDRRSVYKTMEKEGIEIPRHAILNRDSDDPAQNTIVEYDDHVEVNGVTFNKPFVEKPVSAEDHNIFMYYPTSAGGGSQRLFRKIGSRSSVYSSESGVRKTGSYIYEDFMATDGTDVKVYTVGPDYAHAEARKSPALDGKVERDCEGKEVRYPVILSNKEKLIARKVCLAFKQTVCGFDLLRANGRSIVCDVNGFSFVKNSFKYYDDCAKILGNMILRELAPTLHIPWNIPFQLDDPPIVPTTVGKMMELRCVVGVIRHGDRTPKQKMKLEVRHPK
;
A
#
# COMPACT_ATOMS: atom_id res chain seq x y z
N MET A 1 25.73 -8.05 35.05
CA MET A 1 24.44 -7.73 34.41
C MET A 1 24.32 -8.65 33.20
N ASN A 2 23.52 -9.72 33.29
CA ASN A 2 23.28 -10.57 32.12
C ASN A 2 22.46 -9.74 31.13
N GLY A 3 23.11 -9.21 30.09
CA GLY A 3 22.41 -8.54 29.00
C GLY A 3 21.48 -9.56 28.35
N SER A 4 20.17 -9.39 28.52
CA SER A 4 19.19 -10.18 27.77
C SER A 4 19.51 -10.03 26.29
N LYS A 5 19.57 -11.15 25.56
CA LYS A 5 19.75 -11.09 24.10
C LYS A 5 18.57 -10.33 23.50
N GLN A 6 18.87 -9.30 22.72
CA GLN A 6 17.87 -8.49 22.01
C GLN A 6 18.07 -8.66 20.51
N VAL A 7 16.96 -8.63 19.78
CA VAL A 7 16.92 -8.47 18.33
C VAL A 7 17.09 -7.00 18.01
N ILE A 8 18.12 -6.67 17.24
CA ILE A 8 18.36 -5.31 16.76
C ILE A 8 17.62 -5.12 15.44
N VAL A 9 16.63 -4.22 15.43
CA VAL A 9 15.84 -3.86 14.24
C VAL A 9 16.36 -2.55 13.68
N GLY A 10 17.05 -2.64 12.54
CA GLY A 10 17.60 -1.52 11.80
C GLY A 10 16.57 -0.79 10.95
N ILE A 11 16.49 0.53 11.07
CA ILE A 11 15.69 1.40 10.21
C ILE A 11 16.63 2.16 9.27
N CYS A 12 16.63 1.78 8.00
CA CYS A 12 17.48 2.39 6.97
C CYS A 12 16.60 3.08 5.91
N ALA A 13 16.34 4.36 6.12
CA ALA A 13 15.57 5.22 5.23
C ALA A 13 16.00 6.67 5.43
N MET A 14 15.73 7.52 4.43
CA MET A 14 15.99 8.96 4.51
C MET A 14 15.35 9.58 5.76
N GLU A 15 15.98 10.60 6.34
CA GLU A 15 15.61 11.24 7.61
C GLU A 15 14.16 11.73 7.62
N LYS A 16 13.71 12.29 6.49
CA LYS A 16 12.32 12.71 6.28
C LYS A 16 11.30 11.58 6.54
N LYS A 17 11.70 10.33 6.32
CA LYS A 17 10.88 9.12 6.52
C LYS A 17 11.13 8.51 7.89
N SER A 18 12.39 8.30 8.26
CA SER A 18 12.76 7.67 9.54
C SER A 18 12.37 8.51 10.76
N LEU A 19 12.35 9.84 10.65
CA LEU A 19 11.90 10.75 11.72
C LEU A 19 10.43 11.18 11.58
N SER A 20 9.68 10.62 10.63
CA SER A 20 8.27 10.97 10.46
C SER A 20 7.43 10.56 11.67
N LYS A 21 6.36 11.30 11.96
CA LYS A 21 5.46 10.99 13.09
C LYS A 21 4.97 9.53 13.09
N PRO A 22 4.46 8.96 11.97
CA PRO A 22 4.07 7.55 11.94
C PRO A 22 5.21 6.59 12.27
N MET A 23 6.43 6.86 11.77
CA MET A 23 7.58 6.02 12.06
C MET A 23 7.90 6.05 13.56
N LYS A 24 8.02 7.24 14.16
CA LYS A 24 8.29 7.39 15.61
C LYS A 24 7.25 6.65 16.46
N GLU A 25 5.97 6.81 16.15
CA GLU A 25 4.87 6.14 16.88
C GLU A 25 4.98 4.61 16.83
N ILE A 26 5.36 4.05 15.68
CA ILE A 26 5.51 2.60 15.48
C ILE A 26 6.80 2.09 16.15
N LEU A 27 7.92 2.81 16.02
CA LEU A 27 9.19 2.42 16.64
C LEU A 27 9.10 2.44 18.17
N THR A 28 8.49 3.47 18.77
CA THR A 28 8.26 3.52 20.22
C THR A 28 7.50 2.30 20.73
N ARG A 29 6.48 1.84 19.99
CA ARG A 29 5.71 0.64 20.34
C ARG A 29 6.47 -0.67 20.09
N LEU A 30 7.32 -0.71 19.06
CA LEU A 30 8.21 -1.86 18.83
C LEU A 30 9.21 -2.03 19.98
N GLU A 31 9.68 -0.93 20.57
CA GLU A 31 10.57 -0.96 21.74
C GLU A 31 9.88 -1.37 23.05
N GLU A 32 8.55 -1.50 23.07
CA GLU A 32 7.83 -2.09 24.22
C GLU A 32 7.98 -3.61 24.28
N PHE A 33 8.42 -4.26 23.18
CA PHE A 33 8.74 -5.68 23.19
C PHE A 33 10.07 -5.92 23.92
N GLU A 34 10.04 -6.76 24.97
CA GLU A 34 11.19 -7.08 25.83
C GLU A 34 12.49 -7.42 25.07
N TYR A 35 12.35 -8.14 23.96
CA TYR A 35 13.46 -8.65 23.17
C TYR A 35 13.74 -7.87 21.89
N ILE A 36 13.14 -6.71 21.67
CA ILE A 36 13.41 -5.87 20.49
C ILE A 36 14.07 -4.57 20.92
N LYS A 37 15.09 -4.16 20.17
CA LYS A 37 15.68 -2.84 20.24
C LYS A 37 15.74 -2.25 18.84
N THR A 38 15.28 -1.01 18.68
CA THR A 38 15.36 -0.34 17.38
C THR A 38 16.65 0.45 17.25
N LEU A 39 17.16 0.56 16.02
CA LEU A 39 18.33 1.37 15.69
C LEU A 39 18.08 2.05 14.35
N THR A 40 18.02 3.38 14.35
CA THR A 40 17.86 4.17 13.11
C THR A 40 19.22 4.56 12.56
N PHE A 41 19.47 4.25 11.29
CA PHE A 41 20.70 4.62 10.61
C PHE A 41 20.64 6.11 10.33
N SER A 42 21.70 6.86 10.63
CA SER A 42 21.74 8.29 10.29
C SER A 42 21.82 8.46 8.78
N GLU A 43 21.21 9.54 8.27
CA GLU A 43 21.25 9.82 6.83
C GLU A 43 22.68 10.04 6.32
N ASP A 44 23.55 10.65 7.14
CA ASP A 44 24.97 10.81 6.83
C ASP A 44 25.68 9.45 6.64
N VAL A 45 25.44 8.47 7.50
CA VAL A 45 25.99 7.11 7.35
C VAL A 45 25.45 6.44 6.09
N ILE A 46 24.14 6.58 5.82
CA ILE A 46 23.49 6.02 4.62
C ILE A 46 24.11 6.59 3.34
N LEU A 47 24.32 7.89 3.27
CA LEU A 47 24.81 8.56 2.07
C LEU A 47 26.33 8.44 1.93
N ASN A 48 27.07 8.78 2.98
CA ASN A 48 28.51 9.03 2.92
C ASN A 48 29.36 7.85 3.44
N GLY A 49 28.84 7.06 4.39
CA GLY A 49 29.56 5.91 4.96
C GLY A 49 29.57 4.68 4.05
N SER A 50 30.62 3.87 4.11
CA SER A 50 30.67 2.57 3.40
C SER A 50 29.71 1.56 4.05
N VAL A 51 29.22 0.57 3.29
CA VAL A 51 28.24 -0.41 3.81
C VAL A 51 28.82 -1.30 4.90
N GLU A 52 30.14 -1.44 4.94
CA GLU A 52 30.89 -2.12 5.99
C GLU A 52 30.82 -1.39 7.33
N GLU A 53 30.74 -0.05 7.31
CA GLU A 53 30.67 0.81 8.50
C GLU A 53 29.24 0.99 9.03
N TRP A 54 28.24 0.55 8.27
CA TRP A 54 26.85 0.65 8.70
C TRP A 54 26.59 -0.20 9.96
N PRO A 55 25.67 0.24 10.84
CA PRO A 55 25.36 -0.49 12.07
C PRO A 55 24.96 -1.94 11.81
N LEU A 56 25.40 -2.86 12.67
CA LEU A 56 25.00 -4.27 12.59
C LEU A 56 23.60 -4.46 13.18
N VAL A 57 22.74 -5.17 12.44
CA VAL A 57 21.35 -5.44 12.85
C VAL A 57 20.96 -6.87 12.48
N ASP A 58 20.02 -7.45 13.23
CA ASP A 58 19.49 -8.78 12.96
C ASP A 58 18.33 -8.74 11.97
N CYS A 59 17.58 -7.64 11.98
CA CYS A 59 16.44 -7.37 11.10
C CYS A 59 16.59 -5.99 10.45
N LEU A 60 16.25 -5.86 9.18
CA LEU A 60 16.32 -4.60 8.43
C LEU A 60 14.95 -4.19 7.88
N ILE A 61 14.51 -2.99 8.25
CA ILE A 61 13.42 -2.25 7.63
C ILE A 61 14.05 -1.14 6.81
N ALA A 62 14.10 -1.34 5.50
CA ALA A 62 14.70 -0.40 4.57
C ALA A 62 13.81 -0.21 3.34
N PHE A 63 13.68 1.04 2.90
CA PHE A 63 12.79 1.37 1.78
C PHE A 63 13.21 2.63 1.03
N HIS A 64 13.09 2.57 -0.29
CA HIS A 64 13.41 3.65 -1.19
C HIS A 64 12.46 4.84 -1.00
N SER A 65 13.05 6.03 -1.11
CA SER A 65 12.35 7.28 -1.40
C SER A 65 13.36 8.21 -2.07
N LYS A 66 12.90 9.31 -2.68
CA LYS A 66 13.77 10.27 -3.38
C LYS A 66 15.05 10.59 -2.58
N GLY A 67 16.21 10.25 -3.15
CA GLY A 67 17.54 10.46 -2.59
C GLY A 67 18.15 9.25 -1.87
N PHE A 68 17.40 8.17 -1.68
CA PHE A 68 17.87 6.97 -0.99
C PHE A 68 18.75 6.08 -1.89
N PRO A 69 19.97 5.70 -1.45
CA PRO A 69 20.85 4.85 -2.23
C PRO A 69 20.46 3.37 -2.08
N LEU A 70 19.45 2.94 -2.84
CA LEU A 70 18.91 1.57 -2.78
C LEU A 70 19.97 0.49 -3.05
N GLU A 71 20.91 0.77 -3.95
CA GLU A 71 22.02 -0.15 -4.27
C GLU A 71 22.90 -0.44 -3.04
N LYS A 72 23.29 0.59 -2.29
CA LYS A 72 24.04 0.42 -1.03
C LYS A 72 23.26 -0.39 0.00
N ALA A 73 21.94 -0.20 0.08
CA ALA A 73 21.11 -1.01 0.99
C ALA A 73 21.09 -2.49 0.59
N ILE A 74 21.08 -2.79 -0.71
CA ILE A 74 21.16 -4.17 -1.24
C ILE A 74 22.55 -4.77 -0.96
N GLU A 75 23.63 -4.01 -1.17
CA GLU A 75 24.99 -4.43 -0.84
C GLU A 75 25.14 -4.74 0.65
N TYR A 76 24.64 -3.85 1.52
CA TYR A 76 24.58 -4.07 2.96
C TYR A 76 23.82 -5.35 3.31
N ALA A 77 22.64 -5.56 2.70
CA ALA A 77 21.83 -6.76 2.94
C ALA A 77 22.54 -8.04 2.50
N LYS A 78 23.27 -8.01 1.38
CA LYS A 78 24.10 -9.14 0.91
C LYS A 78 25.27 -9.42 1.84
N LEU A 79 25.92 -8.37 2.35
CA LEU A 79 27.07 -8.45 3.25
C LEU A 79 26.68 -8.99 4.63
N ARG A 80 25.62 -8.43 5.24
CA ARG A 80 25.23 -8.68 6.63
C ARG A 80 24.14 -9.74 6.79
N LYS A 81 23.39 -10.06 5.73
CA LYS A 81 22.31 -11.04 5.70
C LYS A 81 21.26 -10.90 6.84
N PRO A 82 20.76 -9.69 7.14
CA PRO A 82 19.70 -9.54 8.14
C PRO A 82 18.37 -10.09 7.62
N TYR A 83 17.42 -10.35 8.52
CA TYR A 83 16.03 -10.61 8.12
C TYR A 83 15.41 -9.35 7.50
N ILE A 84 14.98 -9.44 6.25
CA ILE A 84 14.47 -8.30 5.47
C ILE A 84 12.95 -8.23 5.54
N ILE A 85 12.40 -7.13 6.08
CA ILE A 85 10.94 -6.94 6.18
C ILE A 85 10.30 -6.57 4.84
N ASN A 86 10.95 -5.69 4.09
CA ASN A 86 10.52 -5.26 2.76
C ASN A 86 11.65 -5.57 1.78
N ASN A 87 11.44 -6.51 0.85
CA ASN A 87 12.49 -6.90 -0.08
C ASN A 87 13.02 -5.67 -0.85
N LEU A 88 14.33 -5.55 -0.95
CA LEU A 88 15.00 -4.37 -1.48
C LEU A 88 15.04 -4.37 -3.00
N GLU A 89 15.31 -5.51 -3.63
CA GLU A 89 15.40 -5.63 -5.08
C GLU A 89 14.06 -5.31 -5.76
N MET A 90 12.94 -5.79 -5.19
CA MET A 90 11.59 -5.49 -5.67
C MET A 90 11.25 -3.98 -5.63
N GLN A 91 12.01 -3.16 -4.91
CA GLN A 91 11.78 -1.71 -4.88
C GLN A 91 12.27 -1.01 -6.15
N TYR A 92 13.14 -1.62 -6.96
CA TYR A 92 13.39 -1.15 -8.32
C TYR A 92 12.17 -1.39 -9.22
N ASP A 93 11.56 -2.56 -9.14
CA ASP A 93 10.36 -2.89 -9.91
C ASP A 93 9.19 -1.97 -9.55
N ILE A 94 9.03 -1.60 -8.27
CA ILE A 94 8.00 -0.66 -7.82
C ILE A 94 8.17 0.75 -8.40
N GLN A 95 9.39 1.15 -8.77
CA GLN A 95 9.66 2.46 -9.37
C GLN A 95 9.26 2.54 -10.85
N ASP A 96 8.97 1.41 -11.49
CA ASP A 96 8.53 1.32 -12.88
C ASP A 96 7.11 0.74 -12.96
N ARG A 97 6.14 1.56 -13.36
CA ARG A 97 4.74 1.14 -13.46
C ARG A 97 4.54 -0.04 -14.41
N ARG A 98 5.42 -0.21 -15.41
CA ARG A 98 5.38 -1.36 -16.34
C ARG A 98 5.69 -2.66 -15.61
N SER A 99 6.72 -2.65 -14.77
CA SER A 99 7.08 -3.80 -13.92
C SER A 99 6.02 -4.10 -12.88
N VAL A 100 5.42 -3.05 -12.30
CA VAL A 100 4.28 -3.17 -11.38
C VAL A 100 3.09 -3.87 -12.07
N TYR A 101 2.69 -3.42 -13.26
CA TYR A 101 1.56 -3.96 -13.99
C TYR A 101 1.81 -5.41 -14.41
N LYS A 102 2.99 -5.70 -14.95
CA LYS A 102 3.42 -7.06 -15.29
C LYS A 102 3.34 -8.02 -14.10
N THR A 103 3.75 -7.56 -12.91
CA THR A 103 3.66 -8.36 -11.67
C THR A 103 2.21 -8.60 -11.27
N MET A 104 1.36 -7.58 -11.34
CA MET A 104 -0.06 -7.71 -11.04
C MET A 104 -0.78 -8.68 -11.98
N GLU A 105 -0.52 -8.61 -13.28
CA GLU A 105 -1.08 -9.53 -14.28
C GLU A 105 -0.68 -10.98 -14.02
N LYS A 106 0.61 -11.22 -13.77
CA LYS A 106 1.15 -12.55 -13.47
C LYS A 106 0.46 -13.20 -12.27
N GLU A 107 0.09 -12.41 -11.27
CA GLU A 107 -0.56 -12.88 -10.04
C GLU A 107 -2.09 -12.92 -10.15
N GLY A 108 -2.65 -12.58 -11.32
CA GLY A 108 -4.09 -12.48 -11.54
C GLY A 108 -4.73 -11.47 -10.59
N ILE A 109 -4.05 -10.35 -10.35
CA ILE A 109 -4.61 -9.16 -9.70
C ILE A 109 -5.27 -8.33 -10.79
N GLU A 110 -6.51 -7.94 -10.55
CA GLU A 110 -7.27 -7.18 -11.52
C GLU A 110 -6.78 -5.73 -11.59
N ILE A 111 -6.46 -5.28 -12.80
CA ILE A 111 -5.93 -3.95 -13.13
C ILE A 111 -6.73 -3.37 -14.31
N PRO A 112 -6.70 -2.04 -14.56
CA PRO A 112 -7.34 -1.46 -15.73
C PRO A 112 -6.77 -2.06 -17.02
N ARG A 113 -7.61 -2.18 -18.06
CA ARG A 113 -7.13 -2.50 -19.41
C ARG A 113 -6.18 -1.38 -19.82
N HIS A 114 -4.98 -1.75 -20.28
CA HIS A 114 -3.92 -0.79 -20.54
C HIS A 114 -3.05 -1.18 -21.73
N ALA A 115 -2.27 -0.22 -22.22
CA ALA A 115 -1.20 -0.40 -23.20
C ALA A 115 -0.02 0.50 -22.83
N ILE A 116 1.20 0.02 -23.11
CA ILE A 116 2.44 0.73 -22.79
C ILE A 116 2.99 1.35 -24.07
N LEU A 117 3.14 2.67 -24.10
CA LEU A 117 3.83 3.40 -25.16
C LEU A 117 5.28 3.67 -24.73
N ASN A 118 6.22 2.88 -25.24
CA ASN A 118 7.66 3.03 -24.99
C ASN A 118 8.29 3.85 -26.13
N ARG A 119 8.34 5.19 -25.99
CA ARG A 119 8.88 6.06 -27.03
C ARG A 119 10.39 5.95 -27.24
N ASP A 120 11.10 5.43 -26.25
CA ASP A 120 12.54 5.19 -26.31
C ASP A 120 12.90 3.85 -26.98
N SER A 121 11.89 3.04 -27.35
CA SER A 121 12.10 1.78 -28.06
C SER A 121 12.29 2.01 -29.56
N ASP A 122 13.24 1.31 -30.17
CA ASP A 122 13.43 1.29 -31.62
C ASP A 122 12.38 0.42 -32.34
N ASP A 123 11.60 -0.38 -31.60
CA ASP A 123 10.55 -1.25 -32.15
C ASP A 123 9.24 -0.48 -32.40
N PRO A 124 8.79 -0.33 -33.67
CA PRO A 124 7.53 0.34 -33.99
C PRO A 124 6.31 -0.26 -33.29
N ALA A 125 6.32 -1.57 -33.00
CA ALA A 125 5.22 -2.23 -32.33
C ALA A 125 5.05 -1.80 -30.86
N GLN A 126 6.02 -1.06 -30.30
CA GLN A 126 6.01 -0.60 -28.91
C GLN A 126 5.93 0.92 -28.77
N ASN A 127 6.12 1.66 -29.86
CA ASN A 127 6.21 3.12 -29.85
C ASN A 127 5.17 3.81 -30.77
N THR A 128 4.20 3.07 -31.30
CA THR A 128 3.18 3.60 -32.21
C THR A 128 1.98 4.16 -31.44
N ILE A 129 1.65 5.42 -31.73
CA ILE A 129 0.41 6.05 -31.26
C ILE A 129 -0.26 6.82 -32.41
N VAL A 130 -1.56 6.60 -32.58
CA VAL A 130 -2.41 7.42 -33.45
C VAL A 130 -3.44 8.12 -32.57
N GLU A 131 -3.53 9.44 -32.71
CA GLU A 131 -4.45 10.26 -31.93
C GLU A 131 -5.60 10.74 -32.81
N TYR A 132 -6.81 10.62 -32.29
CA TYR A 132 -8.06 11.11 -32.86
C TYR A 132 -8.75 12.04 -31.85
N ASP A 133 -9.84 12.69 -32.26
CA ASP A 133 -10.54 13.67 -31.42
C ASP A 133 -11.00 13.08 -30.07
N ASP A 134 -11.58 11.89 -30.09
CA ASP A 134 -12.21 11.25 -28.92
C ASP A 134 -11.61 9.89 -28.52
N HIS A 135 -10.50 9.49 -29.13
CA HIS A 135 -9.78 8.27 -28.75
C HIS A 135 -8.30 8.31 -29.17
N VAL A 136 -7.52 7.41 -28.60
CA VAL A 136 -6.16 7.10 -29.05
C VAL A 136 -6.05 5.63 -29.38
N GLU A 137 -5.17 5.29 -30.31
CA GLU A 137 -4.75 3.93 -30.61
C GLU A 137 -3.28 3.78 -30.24
N VAL A 138 -2.99 2.94 -29.25
CA VAL A 138 -1.63 2.72 -28.72
C VAL A 138 -1.24 1.29 -29.03
N ASN A 139 -0.25 1.10 -29.89
CA ASN A 139 0.21 -0.23 -30.35
C ASN A 139 -0.96 -1.14 -30.79
N GLY A 140 -1.92 -0.58 -31.56
CA GLY A 140 -3.10 -1.29 -32.04
C GLY A 140 -4.26 -1.41 -31.03
N VAL A 141 -4.11 -0.90 -29.80
CA VAL A 141 -5.14 -0.93 -28.77
C VAL A 141 -5.85 0.41 -28.67
N THR A 142 -7.15 0.44 -28.93
CA THR A 142 -7.98 1.66 -28.85
C THR A 142 -8.39 1.98 -27.40
N PHE A 143 -8.27 3.25 -27.02
CA PHE A 143 -8.77 3.82 -25.76
C PHE A 143 -9.65 5.03 -26.06
N ASN A 144 -10.96 4.88 -25.84
CA ASN A 144 -11.91 5.99 -25.97
C ASN A 144 -11.81 6.91 -24.75
N LYS A 145 -12.01 8.21 -24.95
CA LYS A 145 -12.12 9.14 -23.82
C LYS A 145 -13.41 8.85 -23.02
N PRO A 146 -13.36 8.85 -21.67
CA PRO A 146 -12.20 9.16 -20.86
C PRO A 146 -11.19 8.01 -20.74
N PHE A 147 -9.90 8.37 -20.81
CA PHE A 147 -8.77 7.47 -20.53
C PHE A 147 -7.73 8.17 -19.66
N VAL A 148 -6.86 7.39 -19.02
CA VAL A 148 -5.79 7.87 -18.14
C VAL A 148 -4.42 7.66 -18.83
N GLU A 149 -3.53 8.63 -18.72
CA GLU A 149 -2.14 8.56 -19.18
C GLU A 149 -1.19 8.75 -17.99
N LYS A 150 -0.45 7.69 -17.65
CA LYS A 150 0.51 7.67 -16.53
C LYS A 150 1.95 7.63 -17.05
N PRO A 151 2.88 8.44 -16.53
CA PRO A 151 4.30 8.25 -16.77
C PRO A 151 4.74 6.83 -16.39
N VAL A 152 5.65 6.22 -17.17
CA VAL A 152 6.18 4.89 -16.82
C VAL A 152 6.93 4.89 -15.47
N SER A 153 7.54 6.02 -15.10
CA SER A 153 8.11 6.21 -13.77
C SER A 153 7.00 6.35 -12.71
N ALA A 154 7.01 5.48 -11.69
CA ALA A 154 6.07 5.56 -10.58
C ALA A 154 6.34 6.78 -9.66
N GLU A 155 7.57 7.30 -9.66
CA GLU A 155 7.94 8.53 -8.93
C GLU A 155 7.42 9.80 -9.62
N ASP A 156 7.07 9.73 -10.90
CA ASP A 156 6.38 10.81 -11.60
C ASP A 156 4.86 10.71 -11.38
N HIS A 157 4.32 11.74 -10.71
CA HIS A 157 2.92 11.84 -10.33
C HIS A 157 2.12 12.74 -11.27
N ASN A 158 2.68 13.14 -12.41
CA ASN A 158 1.99 13.90 -13.44
C ASN A 158 1.09 12.98 -14.27
N ILE A 159 -0.03 12.56 -13.69
CA ILE A 159 -1.01 11.65 -14.31
C ILE A 159 -2.10 12.48 -14.98
N PHE A 160 -2.38 12.25 -16.25
CA PHE A 160 -3.36 13.03 -17.01
C PHE A 160 -4.60 12.18 -17.30
N MET A 161 -5.76 12.80 -17.28
CA MET A 161 -7.01 12.21 -17.76
C MET A 161 -7.56 13.06 -18.86
N TYR A 162 -8.00 12.42 -19.94
CA TYR A 162 -8.50 13.10 -21.13
C TYR A 162 -10.00 12.93 -21.21
N TYR A 163 -10.75 14.02 -21.38
CA TYR A 163 -12.21 13.98 -21.38
C TYR A 163 -12.77 13.99 -22.81
N PRO A 164 -13.89 13.29 -23.05
CA PRO A 164 -14.50 13.26 -24.37
C PRO A 164 -15.06 14.64 -24.73
N THR A 165 -15.14 14.93 -26.03
CA THR A 165 -15.74 16.15 -26.59
C THR A 165 -17.18 16.34 -26.09
N SER A 166 -17.92 15.25 -25.92
CA SER A 166 -19.29 15.25 -25.37
C SER A 166 -19.38 15.79 -23.93
N ALA A 167 -18.28 15.76 -23.17
CA ALA A 167 -18.16 16.32 -21.83
C ALA A 167 -17.44 17.69 -21.79
N GLY A 168 -17.22 18.31 -22.96
CA GLY A 168 -16.51 19.59 -23.09
C GLY A 168 -15.03 19.48 -23.43
N GLY A 169 -14.49 18.27 -23.60
CA GLY A 169 -13.09 18.02 -23.95
C GLY A 169 -12.10 18.42 -22.84
N GLY A 170 -10.84 18.61 -23.24
CA GLY A 170 -9.76 18.98 -22.34
C GLY A 170 -9.19 17.81 -21.54
N SER A 171 -8.42 18.16 -20.50
CA SER A 171 -7.75 17.19 -19.64
C SER A 171 -7.65 17.64 -18.19
N GLN A 172 -7.68 16.68 -17.27
CA GLN A 172 -7.34 16.89 -15.86
C GLN A 172 -5.90 16.46 -15.61
N ARG A 173 -5.08 17.39 -15.11
CA ARG A 173 -3.66 17.17 -14.85
C ARG A 173 -3.43 17.00 -13.37
N LEU A 174 -3.18 15.77 -12.92
CA LEU A 174 -2.87 15.46 -11.53
C LEU A 174 -1.41 15.74 -11.28
N PHE A 175 -1.10 16.07 -10.03
CA PHE A 175 0.27 16.29 -9.58
C PHE A 175 0.37 15.97 -8.10
N ARG A 176 1.61 15.79 -7.62
CA ARG A 176 1.87 15.67 -6.19
C ARG A 176 1.33 16.91 -5.49
N LYS A 177 0.37 16.71 -4.58
CA LYS A 177 -0.37 17.75 -3.87
C LYS A 177 0.50 18.95 -3.44
N ILE A 178 0.05 20.15 -3.83
CA ILE A 178 0.64 21.44 -3.47
C ILE A 178 -0.45 22.25 -2.75
N GLY A 179 -0.28 22.49 -1.46
CA GLY A 179 -1.28 23.21 -0.66
C GLY A 179 -2.65 22.52 -0.67
N SER A 180 -3.67 23.20 -1.19
CA SER A 180 -5.06 22.72 -1.28
C SER A 180 -5.41 22.07 -2.62
N ARG A 181 -4.44 21.86 -3.51
CA ARG A 181 -4.67 21.30 -4.84
C ARG A 181 -3.94 19.98 -5.07
N SER A 182 -4.59 19.07 -5.78
CA SER A 182 -4.06 17.77 -6.23
C SER A 182 -4.20 17.54 -7.75
N SER A 183 -4.96 18.40 -8.44
CA SER A 183 -5.03 18.44 -9.89
C SER A 183 -5.55 19.79 -10.38
N VAL A 184 -5.47 20.02 -11.68
CA VAL A 184 -6.02 21.21 -12.35
C VAL A 184 -6.56 20.83 -13.73
N TYR A 185 -7.67 21.46 -14.12
CA TYR A 185 -8.21 21.34 -15.47
C TYR A 185 -7.35 22.12 -16.48
N SER A 186 -7.24 21.59 -17.69
CA SER A 186 -6.60 22.20 -18.84
C SER A 186 -7.50 22.03 -20.07
N SER A 187 -7.61 23.06 -20.90
CA SER A 187 -8.32 22.96 -22.19
C SER A 187 -7.58 22.11 -23.23
N GLU A 188 -6.33 21.73 -22.96
CA GLU A 188 -5.54 20.88 -23.84
C GLU A 188 -6.16 19.47 -23.91
N SER A 189 -6.52 19.05 -25.12
CA SER A 189 -7.16 17.76 -25.39
C SER A 189 -6.20 16.75 -26.00
N GLY A 190 -5.00 17.20 -26.40
CA GLY A 190 -3.96 16.38 -27.00
C GLY A 190 -3.07 15.67 -25.98
N VAL A 191 -2.67 14.42 -26.30
CA VAL A 191 -1.76 13.63 -25.47
C VAL A 191 -0.33 14.18 -25.47
N ARG A 192 0.42 13.92 -24.40
CA ARG A 192 1.82 14.37 -24.30
C ARG A 192 2.66 13.73 -25.40
N LYS A 193 3.56 14.50 -26.03
CA LYS A 193 4.33 14.07 -27.22
C LYS A 193 5.74 13.56 -26.94
N THR A 194 6.27 13.79 -25.74
CA THR A 194 7.60 13.35 -25.30
C THR A 194 7.48 12.45 -24.08
N GLY A 195 8.41 11.51 -23.91
CA GLY A 195 8.39 10.54 -22.79
C GLY A 195 7.49 9.32 -23.04
N SER A 196 7.71 8.30 -22.22
CA SER A 196 7.01 7.00 -22.30
C SER A 196 5.87 6.93 -21.26
N TYR A 197 4.74 6.33 -21.65
CA TYR A 197 3.50 6.37 -20.88
C TYR A 197 2.74 5.04 -20.87
N ILE A 198 1.92 4.82 -19.85
CA ILE A 198 0.87 3.81 -19.81
C ILE A 198 -0.46 4.52 -20.09
N TYR A 199 -1.19 4.03 -21.09
CA TYR A 199 -2.56 4.43 -21.36
C TYR A 199 -3.51 3.37 -20.82
N GLU A 200 -4.53 3.76 -20.08
CA GLU A 200 -5.48 2.83 -19.48
C GLU A 200 -6.91 3.35 -19.48
N ASP A 201 -7.87 2.43 -19.42
CA ASP A 201 -9.29 2.76 -19.29
C ASP A 201 -9.54 3.56 -18.01
N PHE A 202 -10.32 4.64 -18.13
CA PHE A 202 -10.80 5.36 -16.96
C PHE A 202 -11.87 4.54 -16.22
N MET A 203 -11.67 4.33 -14.93
CA MET A 203 -12.61 3.62 -14.07
C MET A 203 -13.53 4.60 -13.36
N ALA A 204 -14.83 4.60 -13.70
CA ALA A 204 -15.83 5.42 -13.03
C ALA A 204 -16.11 4.91 -11.61
N THR A 205 -15.57 5.60 -10.60
CA THR A 205 -15.83 5.36 -9.17
C THR A 205 -16.86 6.34 -8.62
N ASP A 206 -17.31 6.14 -7.37
CA ASP A 206 -18.16 7.09 -6.63
C ASP A 206 -17.40 8.37 -6.19
N GLY A 207 -16.36 8.77 -6.92
CA GLY A 207 -15.57 9.97 -6.66
C GLY A 207 -14.52 9.82 -5.55
N THR A 208 -14.24 8.60 -5.11
CA THR A 208 -13.21 8.32 -4.10
C THR A 208 -12.25 7.23 -4.54
N ASP A 209 -11.01 7.34 -4.06
CA ASP A 209 -9.97 6.33 -4.21
C ASP A 209 -9.79 5.61 -2.87
N VAL A 210 -9.81 4.28 -2.87
CA VAL A 210 -9.56 3.47 -1.66
C VAL A 210 -8.06 3.25 -1.54
N LYS A 211 -7.48 3.70 -0.43
CA LYS A 211 -6.06 3.50 -0.11
C LYS A 211 -5.93 2.35 0.87
N VAL A 212 -5.17 1.34 0.49
CA VAL A 212 -4.97 0.13 1.29
C VAL A 212 -3.54 0.06 1.79
N TYR A 213 -3.36 -0.34 3.04
CA TYR A 213 -2.09 -0.39 3.74
C TYR A 213 -1.94 -1.76 4.43
N THR A 214 -1.06 -2.60 3.92
CA THR A 214 -0.78 -3.93 4.47
C THR A 214 0.28 -3.87 5.56
N VAL A 215 0.19 -4.80 6.51
CA VAL A 215 1.28 -5.13 7.44
C VAL A 215 1.32 -6.65 7.52
N GLY A 216 2.16 -7.26 6.68
CA GLY A 216 2.07 -8.68 6.37
C GLY A 216 0.87 -9.00 5.46
N PRO A 217 0.70 -10.27 5.07
CA PRO A 217 -0.31 -10.68 4.11
C PRO A 217 -1.75 -10.71 4.65
N ASP A 218 -1.92 -10.77 5.97
CA ASP A 218 -3.21 -11.05 6.62
C ASP A 218 -3.84 -9.83 7.31
N TYR A 219 -3.12 -8.72 7.39
CA TYR A 219 -3.64 -7.45 7.88
C TYR A 219 -3.62 -6.38 6.78
N ALA A 220 -4.75 -5.70 6.61
CA ALA A 220 -4.88 -4.56 5.72
C ALA A 220 -5.83 -3.50 6.31
N HIS A 221 -5.32 -2.29 6.48
CA HIS A 221 -6.12 -1.11 6.78
C HIS A 221 -6.55 -0.42 5.49
N ALA A 222 -7.77 0.11 5.43
CA ALA A 222 -8.24 0.86 4.27
C ALA A 222 -8.96 2.15 4.66
N GLU A 223 -8.69 3.20 3.89
CA GLU A 223 -9.34 4.51 4.00
C GLU A 223 -9.59 5.06 2.59
N ALA A 224 -10.75 5.68 2.37
CA ALA A 224 -11.06 6.36 1.12
C ALA A 224 -10.72 7.85 1.22
N ARG A 225 -10.32 8.43 0.10
CA ARG A 225 -10.11 9.87 -0.06
C ARG A 225 -10.80 10.34 -1.32
N LYS A 226 -11.17 11.62 -1.38
CA LYS A 226 -11.68 12.24 -2.61
C LYS A 226 -10.69 12.02 -3.74
N SER A 227 -11.18 11.52 -4.87
CA SER A 227 -10.36 11.29 -6.04
C SER A 227 -9.85 12.64 -6.59
N PRO A 228 -8.55 12.78 -6.87
CA PRO A 228 -8.03 13.97 -7.52
C PRO A 228 -8.55 14.12 -8.95
N ALA A 229 -9.24 13.12 -9.49
CA ALA A 229 -9.89 13.15 -10.80
C ALA A 229 -11.13 14.03 -10.91
N LEU A 230 -11.67 14.50 -9.78
CA LEU A 230 -12.85 15.36 -9.74
C LEU A 230 -12.51 16.82 -10.03
N ASP A 231 -12.34 17.64 -8.97
CA ASP A 231 -12.10 19.09 -9.07
C ASP A 231 -10.67 19.51 -8.67
N GLY A 232 -9.87 18.54 -8.21
CA GLY A 232 -8.53 18.76 -7.69
C GLY A 232 -8.45 19.55 -6.39
N LYS A 233 -9.57 19.87 -5.73
CA LYS A 233 -9.60 20.55 -4.43
C LYS A 233 -9.53 19.52 -3.31
N VAL A 234 -8.48 19.64 -2.50
CA VAL A 234 -8.25 18.75 -1.35
C VAL A 234 -9.19 19.14 -0.23
N GLU A 235 -10.04 18.20 0.17
CA GLU A 235 -10.95 18.38 1.30
C GLU A 235 -10.18 18.29 2.61
N ARG A 236 -10.41 19.27 3.49
CA ARG A 236 -9.75 19.37 4.79
C ARG A 236 -10.76 19.51 5.92
N ASP A 237 -10.45 18.89 7.04
CA ASP A 237 -11.22 19.04 8.28
C ASP A 237 -10.92 20.38 8.98
N CYS A 238 -11.56 20.61 10.12
CA CYS A 238 -11.38 21.81 10.93
C CYS A 238 -9.94 21.97 11.48
N GLU A 239 -9.15 20.90 11.53
CA GLU A 239 -7.74 20.91 11.93
C GLU A 239 -6.79 21.07 10.73
N GLY A 240 -7.34 21.23 9.52
CA GLY A 240 -6.58 21.37 8.28
C GLY A 240 -5.99 20.05 7.75
N LYS A 241 -6.36 18.89 8.29
CA LYS A 241 -5.93 17.58 7.78
C LYS A 241 -6.83 17.14 6.63
N GLU A 242 -6.28 16.37 5.69
CA GLU A 242 -7.06 15.82 4.58
C GLU A 242 -8.13 14.86 5.09
N VAL A 243 -9.37 15.06 4.64
CA VAL A 243 -10.53 14.23 5.02
C VAL A 243 -10.33 12.80 4.51
N ARG A 244 -10.68 11.83 5.36
CA ARG A 244 -10.59 10.39 5.10
C ARG A 244 -11.85 9.72 5.56
N TYR A 245 -12.30 8.73 4.80
CA TYR A 245 -13.47 7.94 5.13
C TYR A 245 -13.03 6.53 5.49
N PRO A 246 -13.49 5.95 6.61
CA PRO A 246 -13.15 4.58 6.97
C PRO A 246 -13.69 3.61 5.92
N VAL A 247 -12.88 2.64 5.50
CA VAL A 247 -13.28 1.62 4.54
C VAL A 247 -13.10 0.24 5.16
N ILE A 248 -14.15 -0.58 5.08
CA ILE A 248 -14.05 -2.01 5.35
C ILE A 248 -13.84 -2.71 4.00
N LEU A 249 -12.75 -3.48 3.92
CA LEU A 249 -12.45 -4.32 2.76
C LEU A 249 -13.36 -5.55 2.76
N SER A 250 -13.91 -5.87 1.60
CA SER A 250 -14.57 -7.15 1.34
C SER A 250 -13.57 -8.31 1.36
N ASN A 251 -14.06 -9.55 1.44
CA ASN A 251 -13.18 -10.72 1.41
C ASN A 251 -12.37 -10.81 0.11
N LYS A 252 -12.94 -10.39 -1.02
CA LYS A 252 -12.22 -10.32 -2.31
C LYS A 252 -11.07 -9.31 -2.23
N GLU A 253 -11.30 -8.14 -1.65
CA GLU A 253 -10.28 -7.09 -1.52
C GLU A 253 -9.20 -7.44 -0.50
N LYS A 254 -9.53 -8.18 0.57
CA LYS A 254 -8.53 -8.74 1.48
C LYS A 254 -7.62 -9.74 0.77
N LEU A 255 -8.17 -10.58 -0.11
CA LEU A 255 -7.37 -11.47 -0.95
C LEU A 255 -6.48 -10.69 -1.94
N ILE A 256 -6.97 -9.58 -2.50
CA ILE A 256 -6.15 -8.67 -3.31
C ILE A 256 -5.00 -8.11 -2.47
N ALA A 257 -5.26 -7.61 -1.26
CA ALA A 257 -4.22 -7.08 -0.37
C ALA A 257 -3.16 -8.13 -0.03
N ARG A 258 -3.58 -9.37 0.27
CA ARG A 258 -2.70 -10.51 0.48
C ARG A 258 -1.82 -10.77 -0.74
N LYS A 259 -2.41 -10.84 -1.94
CA LYS A 259 -1.68 -11.04 -3.19
C LYS A 259 -0.66 -9.94 -3.44
N VAL A 260 -1.04 -8.66 -3.32
CA VAL A 260 -0.13 -7.52 -3.50
C VAL A 260 1.06 -7.61 -2.54
N CYS A 261 0.79 -7.82 -1.24
CA CYS A 261 1.84 -7.94 -0.22
C CYS A 261 2.87 -9.03 -0.57
N LEU A 262 2.39 -10.23 -0.94
CA LEU A 262 3.23 -11.38 -1.29
C LEU A 262 3.96 -11.21 -2.63
N ALA A 263 3.26 -10.73 -3.66
CA ALA A 263 3.77 -10.55 -5.01
C ALA A 263 4.95 -9.58 -5.05
N PHE A 264 4.80 -8.44 -4.37
CA PHE A 264 5.83 -7.40 -4.31
C PHE A 264 6.84 -7.65 -3.17
N LYS A 265 6.62 -8.68 -2.34
CA LYS A 265 7.45 -9.02 -1.17
C LYS A 265 7.65 -7.82 -0.24
N GLN A 266 6.59 -7.02 -0.08
CA GLN A 266 6.58 -5.83 0.75
C GLN A 266 5.64 -6.08 1.94
N THR A 267 6.20 -6.44 3.10
CA THR A 267 5.40 -6.66 4.31
C THR A 267 4.56 -5.42 4.64
N VAL A 268 5.21 -4.26 4.69
CA VAL A 268 4.52 -2.97 4.76
C VAL A 268 4.33 -2.45 3.34
N CYS A 269 3.10 -2.43 2.83
CA CYS A 269 2.82 -2.01 1.46
C CYS A 269 1.58 -1.12 1.37
N GLY A 270 1.68 0.00 0.66
CA GLY A 270 0.56 0.83 0.27
C GLY A 270 0.18 0.61 -1.18
N PHE A 271 -1.11 0.50 -1.48
CA PHE A 271 -1.62 0.44 -2.86
C PHE A 271 -2.99 1.11 -2.96
N ASP A 272 -3.35 1.52 -4.17
CA ASP A 272 -4.60 2.22 -4.45
C ASP A 272 -5.57 1.30 -5.21
N LEU A 273 -6.82 1.34 -4.80
CA LEU A 273 -7.90 0.49 -5.29
C LEU A 273 -9.09 1.34 -5.73
N LEU A 274 -9.60 1.05 -6.92
CA LEU A 274 -10.77 1.67 -7.51
C LEU A 274 -11.96 0.70 -7.40
N ARG A 275 -13.03 1.14 -6.73
CA ARG A 275 -14.30 0.42 -6.72
C ARG A 275 -15.16 0.97 -7.85
N ALA A 276 -15.33 0.19 -8.91
CA ALA A 276 -16.07 0.58 -10.11
C ALA A 276 -16.85 -0.61 -10.66
N ASN A 277 -18.11 -0.40 -11.05
CA ASN A 277 -18.97 -1.43 -11.67
C ASN A 277 -19.04 -2.76 -10.89
N GLY A 278 -19.08 -2.70 -9.55
CA GLY A 278 -19.10 -3.88 -8.67
C GLY A 278 -17.78 -4.67 -8.62
N ARG A 279 -16.70 -4.12 -9.19
CA ARG A 279 -15.35 -4.68 -9.20
C ARG A 279 -14.41 -3.82 -8.36
N SER A 280 -13.30 -4.42 -7.95
CA SER A 280 -12.25 -3.78 -7.16
C SER A 280 -10.93 -3.95 -7.89
N ILE A 281 -10.42 -2.85 -8.45
CA ILE A 281 -9.31 -2.85 -9.42
C ILE A 281 -8.13 -2.12 -8.80
N VAL A 282 -6.94 -2.71 -8.86
CA VAL A 282 -5.71 -2.06 -8.36
C VAL A 282 -5.16 -1.14 -9.45
N CYS A 283 -4.92 0.13 -9.11
CA CYS A 283 -4.44 1.13 -10.07
C CYS A 283 -3.05 1.69 -9.76
N ASP A 284 -2.53 1.45 -8.54
CA ASP A 284 -1.17 1.84 -8.17
C ASP A 284 -0.64 0.99 -6.99
N VAL A 285 0.67 0.71 -6.97
CA VAL A 285 1.37 0.03 -5.86
C VAL A 285 2.58 0.87 -5.48
N ASN A 286 2.61 1.35 -4.24
CA ASN A 286 3.58 2.36 -3.78
C ASN A 286 4.75 1.77 -2.97
N GLY A 287 4.71 0.49 -2.62
CA GLY A 287 5.66 -0.10 -1.66
C GLY A 287 5.46 0.45 -0.25
N PHE A 288 6.55 0.69 0.48
CA PHE A 288 6.49 1.03 1.91
C PHE A 288 5.67 2.30 2.21
N SER A 289 4.58 2.13 2.96
CA SER A 289 3.71 3.24 3.32
C SER A 289 2.95 2.95 4.62
N PHE A 290 2.99 3.91 5.55
CA PHE A 290 2.21 3.86 6.78
C PHE A 290 0.95 4.71 6.69
N VAL A 291 -0.11 4.24 7.35
CA VAL A 291 -1.30 5.05 7.66
C VAL A 291 -0.88 6.21 8.57
N LYS A 292 -1.56 7.35 8.44
CA LYS A 292 -1.29 8.53 9.28
C LYS A 292 -2.49 8.83 10.15
N ASN A 293 -2.22 9.27 11.38
CA ASN A 293 -3.20 9.72 12.37
C ASN A 293 -4.18 8.62 12.83
N SER A 294 -3.74 7.37 12.88
CA SER A 294 -4.53 6.25 13.41
C SER A 294 -3.73 5.52 14.49
N PHE A 295 -4.06 5.77 15.76
CA PHE A 295 -3.40 5.11 16.89
C PHE A 295 -3.60 3.60 16.86
N LYS A 296 -4.82 3.14 16.53
CA LYS A 296 -5.14 1.72 16.32
C LYS A 296 -4.21 1.08 15.28
N TYR A 297 -3.96 1.76 14.16
CA TYR A 297 -3.02 1.26 13.16
C TYR A 297 -1.59 1.21 13.69
N TYR A 298 -1.13 2.20 14.45
CA TYR A 298 0.22 2.18 15.03
C TYR A 298 0.40 1.01 16.01
N ASP A 299 -0.59 0.77 16.88
CA ASP A 299 -0.62 -0.37 17.80
C ASP A 299 -0.59 -1.70 17.03
N ASP A 300 -1.49 -1.88 16.06
CA ASP A 300 -1.58 -3.10 15.27
C ASP A 300 -0.31 -3.34 14.43
N CYS A 301 0.19 -2.31 13.76
CA CYS A 301 1.37 -2.40 12.91
C CYS A 301 2.61 -2.79 13.71
N ALA A 302 2.87 -2.12 14.84
CA ALA A 302 3.99 -2.43 15.70
C ALA A 302 3.89 -3.84 16.27
N LYS A 303 2.68 -4.24 16.71
CA LYS A 303 2.45 -5.59 17.25
C LYS A 303 2.68 -6.68 16.21
N ILE A 304 2.17 -6.50 14.98
CA ILE A 304 2.35 -7.46 13.89
C ILE A 304 3.83 -7.55 13.50
N LEU A 305 4.49 -6.41 13.28
CA LEU A 305 5.92 -6.39 12.93
C LEU A 305 6.77 -7.03 14.03
N GLY A 306 6.55 -6.68 15.29
CA GLY A 306 7.29 -7.25 16.43
C GLY A 306 7.11 -8.77 16.53
N ASN A 307 5.87 -9.26 16.39
CA ASN A 307 5.59 -10.69 16.37
C ASN A 307 6.22 -11.40 15.17
N MET A 308 6.18 -10.81 13.97
CA MET A 308 6.83 -11.37 12.78
C MET A 308 8.34 -11.48 12.95
N ILE A 309 8.98 -10.42 13.48
CA ILE A 309 10.42 -10.36 13.72
C ILE A 309 10.84 -11.41 14.75
N LEU A 310 10.15 -11.48 15.90
CA LEU A 310 10.48 -12.43 16.95
C LEU A 310 10.17 -13.88 16.55
N ARG A 311 9.10 -14.12 15.78
CA ARG A 311 8.78 -15.45 15.24
C ARG A 311 9.93 -16.01 14.39
N GLU A 312 10.55 -15.16 13.58
CA GLU A 312 11.67 -15.55 12.71
C GLU A 312 13.00 -15.64 13.46
N LEU A 313 13.30 -14.65 14.30
CA LEU A 313 14.65 -14.48 14.85
C LEU A 313 14.83 -15.04 16.26
N ALA A 314 13.77 -15.18 17.06
CA ALA A 314 13.90 -15.72 18.42
C ALA A 314 14.47 -17.16 18.45
N PRO A 315 14.06 -18.10 17.58
CA PRO A 315 14.67 -19.43 17.53
C PRO A 315 16.16 -19.37 17.17
N THR A 316 16.50 -18.58 16.15
CA THR A 316 17.88 -18.43 15.65
C THR A 316 18.80 -17.81 16.70
N LEU A 317 18.30 -16.83 17.45
CA LEU A 317 19.06 -16.11 18.48
C LEU A 317 18.98 -16.76 19.87
N HIS A 318 18.23 -17.86 20.01
CA HIS A 318 17.97 -18.58 21.26
C HIS A 318 17.34 -17.68 22.33
N ILE A 319 16.36 -16.89 21.92
CA ILE A 319 15.55 -16.03 22.79
C ILE A 319 14.33 -16.83 23.24
N PRO A 320 14.04 -16.92 24.56
CA PRO A 320 12.91 -17.68 25.09
C PRO A 320 11.59 -16.91 24.92
N TRP A 321 11.22 -16.65 23.67
CA TRP A 321 9.98 -15.95 23.33
C TRP A 321 8.84 -16.94 23.07
N ASN A 322 7.79 -16.84 23.86
CA ASN A 322 6.57 -17.63 23.64
C ASN A 322 5.74 -16.96 22.55
N ILE A 323 5.42 -17.71 21.50
CA ILE A 323 4.57 -17.24 20.41
C ILE A 323 3.20 -16.89 20.99
N PRO A 324 2.79 -15.60 21.01
CA PRO A 324 1.49 -15.22 21.52
C PRO A 324 0.41 -15.76 20.59
N PHE A 325 -0.72 -16.19 21.16
CA PHE A 325 -1.90 -16.52 20.37
C PHE A 325 -2.37 -15.26 19.62
N GLN A 326 -2.26 -15.26 18.29
CA GLN A 326 -2.80 -14.20 17.45
C GLN A 326 -4.19 -14.63 16.96
N LEU A 327 -5.23 -13.85 17.25
CA LEU A 327 -6.58 -14.06 16.71
C LEU A 327 -6.62 -14.05 15.18
N ASP A 328 -5.60 -13.45 14.54
CA ASP A 328 -5.41 -13.37 13.10
C ASP A 328 -4.51 -14.48 12.52
N ASP A 329 -3.88 -15.32 13.35
CA ASP A 329 -3.41 -16.62 12.86
C ASP A 329 -4.68 -17.47 12.68
N PRO A 330 -5.11 -17.80 11.44
CA PRO A 330 -6.26 -18.67 11.27
C PRO A 330 -5.95 -19.97 12.04
N PRO A 331 -6.86 -20.47 12.91
CA PRO A 331 -6.62 -21.74 13.54
C PRO A 331 -6.45 -22.76 12.42
N ILE A 332 -5.26 -23.35 12.31
CA ILE A 332 -5.00 -24.46 11.39
C ILE A 332 -5.70 -25.67 12.00
N VAL A 333 -7.03 -25.71 11.86
CA VAL A 333 -7.81 -26.92 12.09
C VAL A 333 -7.93 -27.59 10.74
N PRO A 334 -7.44 -28.82 10.54
CA PRO A 334 -7.67 -29.56 9.32
C PRO A 334 -9.18 -29.75 9.16
N THR A 335 -9.81 -29.00 8.25
CA THR A 335 -11.18 -29.31 7.82
C THR A 335 -11.08 -30.39 6.75
N THR A 336 -12.00 -31.36 6.79
CA THR A 336 -12.08 -32.47 5.83
C THR A 336 -12.28 -32.03 4.38
N VAL A 337 -12.40 -30.72 4.10
CA VAL A 337 -12.72 -30.14 2.78
C VAL A 337 -11.90 -28.86 2.45
N GLY A 338 -10.85 -28.52 3.21
CA GLY A 338 -9.88 -27.48 2.82
C GLY A 338 -10.38 -26.03 2.76
N LYS A 339 -11.42 -25.65 3.51
CA LYS A 339 -11.87 -24.24 3.63
C LYS A 339 -11.48 -23.63 4.99
N MET A 340 -10.98 -22.38 4.95
CA MET A 340 -10.67 -21.56 6.13
C MET A 340 -11.94 -21.22 6.93
N MET A 341 -11.84 -21.16 8.26
CA MET A 341 -12.92 -20.71 9.14
C MET A 341 -13.00 -19.17 9.16
N GLU A 342 -14.22 -18.63 9.23
CA GLU A 342 -14.51 -17.18 9.18
C GLU A 342 -15.24 -16.75 10.46
N LEU A 343 -14.76 -15.70 11.13
CA LEU A 343 -15.50 -15.05 12.21
C LEU A 343 -16.69 -14.29 11.62
N ARG A 344 -17.91 -14.85 11.79
CA ARG A 344 -19.15 -14.27 11.23
C ARG A 344 -19.72 -13.14 12.06
N CYS A 345 -19.62 -13.23 13.38
CA CYS A 345 -20.03 -12.17 14.30
C CYS A 345 -19.34 -12.37 15.65
N VAL A 346 -19.19 -11.26 16.38
CA VAL A 346 -18.87 -11.27 17.82
C VAL A 346 -20.16 -10.89 18.53
N VAL A 347 -20.71 -11.80 19.34
CA VAL A 347 -21.88 -11.52 20.15
C VAL A 347 -21.43 -11.11 21.55
N GLY A 348 -21.48 -9.81 21.83
CA GLY A 348 -21.27 -9.26 23.17
C GLY A 348 -22.59 -9.15 23.91
N VAL A 349 -22.77 -9.93 24.99
CA VAL A 349 -23.93 -9.79 25.88
C VAL A 349 -23.54 -8.92 27.06
N ILE A 350 -24.01 -7.67 27.06
CA ILE A 350 -23.80 -6.73 28.16
C ILE A 350 -25.10 -6.68 28.96
N ARG A 351 -25.05 -7.08 30.23
CA ARG A 351 -26.16 -6.85 31.16
C ARG A 351 -25.91 -5.57 31.95
N HIS A 352 -26.90 -4.70 32.00
CA HIS A 352 -26.87 -3.58 32.94
C HIS A 352 -27.15 -4.16 34.34
N GLY A 353 -26.12 -4.17 35.19
CA GLY A 353 -26.22 -4.68 36.56
C GLY A 353 -26.90 -3.70 37.50
N ASP A 354 -28.10 -3.23 37.16
CA ASP A 354 -29.08 -2.72 38.12
C ASP A 354 -30.37 -2.30 37.42
N ARG A 355 -31.39 -3.16 37.52
CA ARG A 355 -32.82 -2.83 37.51
C ARG A 355 -33.60 -4.13 37.72
N THR A 356 -34.49 -4.10 38.71
CA THR A 356 -35.44 -5.17 39.04
C THR A 356 -36.14 -5.68 37.76
N PRO A 357 -36.28 -7.00 37.53
CA PRO A 357 -36.77 -7.53 36.27
C PRO A 357 -38.20 -7.03 35.99
N LYS A 358 -38.35 -6.17 34.97
CA LYS A 358 -39.68 -5.90 34.40
C LYS A 358 -40.09 -7.17 33.66
N GLN A 359 -41.18 -7.82 34.08
CA GLN A 359 -41.79 -8.96 33.38
C GLN A 359 -42.19 -8.54 31.96
N LYS A 360 -41.25 -8.63 31.02
CA LYS A 360 -41.52 -8.47 29.59
C LYS A 360 -41.70 -9.85 28.99
N MET A 361 -42.89 -10.11 28.46
CA MET A 361 -43.19 -11.30 27.68
C MET A 361 -42.15 -11.45 26.55
N LYS A 362 -41.53 -12.61 26.47
CA LYS A 362 -40.69 -13.00 25.33
C LYS A 362 -41.53 -13.91 24.43
N LEU A 363 -41.80 -13.47 23.21
CA LEU A 363 -42.38 -14.33 22.18
C LEU A 363 -41.26 -14.94 21.33
N GLU A 364 -41.40 -16.22 21.01
CA GLU A 364 -40.59 -16.88 19.99
C GLU A 364 -41.16 -16.50 18.61
N VAL A 365 -40.33 -15.88 17.76
CA VAL A 365 -40.71 -15.52 16.38
C VAL A 365 -39.82 -16.31 15.43
N ARG A 366 -40.43 -17.04 14.49
CA ARG A 366 -39.72 -17.79 13.45
C ARG A 366 -40.01 -17.18 12.08
N HIS A 367 -39.00 -17.18 11.21
CA HIS A 367 -39.13 -16.73 9.84
C HIS A 367 -39.82 -17.82 8.99
N PRO A 368 -40.82 -17.50 8.14
CA PRO A 368 -41.39 -18.46 7.20
C PRO A 368 -40.33 -18.93 6.20
N LYS A 369 -40.39 -20.21 5.84
CA LYS A 369 -39.48 -20.87 4.90
C LYS A 369 -39.61 -20.35 3.48
#